data_AF-A0A512NL90-F1
#
_entry.id   AF-A0A512NL90-F1
#
_cell.length_a   1.000
_cell.length_b   1.000
_cell.length_c   1.000
_cell.angle_alpha   90.00
_cell.angle_beta   90.00
_cell.angle_gamma   90.00
#
_symmetry.space_group_name_H-M   'P 1'
#
loop_
_entity.id
_entity.type
_entity.pdbx_description
1 polymer ?
#
loop_
_entity_poly.entity_id
_entity_poly.type
_entity_poly.pdbx_seq_one_letter_code
_entity_poly.pdbx_strand_id
1 'polypeptide(L)' 'MALCSHLYDLWWRYDEDPVFFGLSQKSTAELALYNCQQGRYAEGIKPLEALLRQGGFHIPDDKGAWGWT' A
#
# COMPACT_ATOMS: atom_id res chain seq x y z
N MET A 1 -7.29 -7.17 -7.14
CA MET A 1 -5.85 -7.46 -7.29
C MET A 1 -5.05 -6.27 -7.83
N ALA A 2 -5.44 -5.65 -8.96
CA ALA A 2 -4.73 -4.50 -9.56
C ALA A 2 -4.43 -3.35 -8.58
N LEU A 3 -5.39 -2.99 -7.72
CA LEU A 3 -5.19 -1.95 -6.70
C LEU A 3 -4.05 -2.28 -5.73
N CYS A 4 -3.98 -3.53 -5.22
CA CYS A 4 -2.93 -3.90 -4.27
C CYS A 4 -1.54 -3.86 -4.90
N SER A 5 -1.40 -4.36 -6.14
CA SER A 5 -0.14 -4.28 -6.88
C SER A 5 0.26 -2.82 -7.11
N HIS A 6 -0.69 -1.96 -7.48
CA HIS A 6 -0.42 -0.53 -7.65
C HIS A 6 0.07 0.15 -6.37
N LEU A 7 -0.59 -0.10 -5.23
CA LEU A 7 -0.19 0.47 -3.95
C LEU A 7 1.18 -0.05 -3.49
N TYR A 8 1.45 -1.34 -3.69
CA TYR A 8 2.74 -1.94 -3.39
C TYR A 8 3.86 -1.37 -4.26
N ASP A 9 3.65 -1.26 -5.58
CA ASP A 9 4.63 -0.68 -6.51
C ASP A 9 4.93 0.79 -6.17
N LEU A 10 3.90 1.54 -5.76
CA LEU A 10 4.07 2.93 -5.32
C LEU A 10 4.92 3.01 -4.06
N TRP A 11 4.65 2.16 -3.06
CA TRP A 11 5.44 2.11 -1.83
C TRP A 11 6.88 1.68 -2.12
N TRP A 12 7.08 0.61 -2.90
CA TRP A 12 8.39 0.05 -3.25
C TRP A 12 9.30 1.06 -3.94
N ARG A 13 8.73 1.94 -4.79
CA ARG A 13 9.49 2.99 -5.48
C ARG A 13 10.19 3.97 -4.54
N TYR A 14 9.68 4.14 -3.31
CA TYR A 14 10.24 5.10 -2.35
C TYR A 14 10.77 4.42 -1.07
N ASP A 15 10.71 3.09 -0.94
CA ASP A 15 11.17 2.34 0.25
C ASP A 15 12.66 2.58 0.57
N GLU A 16 13.49 2.77 -0.46
CA GLU A 16 14.92 3.05 -0.27
C GLU A 16 15.22 4.52 0.04
N ASP A 17 14.22 5.40 -0.01
CA ASP A 17 14.39 6.81 0.33
C ASP A 17 14.05 7.03 1.83
N PRO A 18 15.05 7.33 2.67
CA PRO A 18 14.86 7.50 4.11
C PRO A 18 14.00 8.72 4.46
N VAL A 19 13.71 9.62 3.50
CA VAL A 19 12.76 10.72 3.67
C VAL A 19 11.33 10.20 3.74
N PHE A 20 11.02 9.11 3.03
CA PHE A 20 9.67 8.60 2.88
C PHE A 20 9.39 7.40 3.79
N PHE A 21 10.34 6.45 3.92
CA PHE A 21 10.08 5.20 4.66
C PHE A 21 11.27 4.74 5.52
N GLY A 22 10.97 4.08 6.64
CA GLY A 22 11.97 3.43 7.49
C GLY A 22 12.16 1.96 7.10
N LEU A 23 13.41 1.46 7.19
CA LEU A 23 13.85 0.09 6.82
C LEU A 23 13.01 -1.06 7.42
N SER A 24 12.16 -0.82 8.42
CA SER A 24 11.30 -1.81 9.07
C SER A 24 9.96 -2.05 8.38
N GLN A 25 9.62 -1.28 7.34
CA GLN A 25 8.27 -1.33 6.73
C GLN A 25 8.11 -2.41 5.65
N LYS A 26 9.23 -2.92 5.11
CA LYS A 26 9.24 -3.90 4.02
C LYS A 26 8.47 -5.18 4.30
N SER A 27 8.67 -5.77 5.48
CA SER A 27 7.94 -6.99 5.87
C SER A 27 6.43 -6.77 5.96
N THR A 28 5.99 -5.56 6.32
CA THR A 28 4.58 -5.20 6.38
C THR A 28 3.99 -5.03 4.97
N ALA A 29 4.73 -4.38 4.06
CA ALA A 29 4.30 -4.22 2.68
C ALA A 29 4.19 -5.57 1.94
N GLU A 30 5.18 -6.46 2.11
CA GLU A 30 5.19 -7.79 1.51
C GLU A 30 4.07 -8.69 2.05
N LEU A 31 3.81 -8.65 3.37
CA LEU A 31 2.69 -9.37 3.97
C LEU A 31 1.34 -8.87 3.45
N ALA A 32 1.20 -7.56 3.28
CA ALA A 32 -0.01 -6.94 2.76
C ALA A 32 -0.26 -7.34 1.29
N LEU A 33 0.78 -7.37 0.46
CA LEU A 33 0.70 -7.88 -0.91
C LEU A 33 0.30 -9.36 -0.94
N TYR A 34 0.91 -10.18 -0.09
CA TYR A 34 0.57 -11.60 0.05
C TYR A 34 -0.91 -11.79 0.43
N ASN A 35 -1.42 -11.03 1.39
CA ASN A 35 -2.84 -11.06 1.75
C ASN A 35 -3.75 -10.77 0.56
N CYS A 36 -3.42 -9.76 -0.26
CA CYS A 36 -4.16 -9.50 -1.49
C CYS A 36 -4.11 -10.66 -2.50
N GLN A 37 -2.97 -11.34 -2.64
CA GLN A 37 -2.84 -12.51 -3.51
C GLN A 37 -3.69 -13.70 -3.02
N GLN A 38 -3.95 -13.78 -1.71
CA GLN A 38 -4.83 -14.78 -1.11
C GLN A 38 -6.31 -14.37 -1.10
N GLY A 39 -6.68 -13.28 -1.79
CA GLY A 39 -8.05 -12.75 -1.80
C GLY A 39 -8.48 -11.99 -0.54
N ARG A 40 -7.56 -11.83 0.44
CA ARG A 40 -7.77 -11.06 1.68
C ARG A 40 -7.49 -9.59 1.42
N TYR A 41 -8.37 -8.95 0.65
CA TYR A 41 -8.15 -7.59 0.15
C TYR A 41 -8.16 -6.53 1.25
N ALA A 42 -8.99 -6.67 2.29
CA ALA A 42 -9.02 -5.70 3.38
C ALA A 42 -7.72 -5.72 4.19
N GLU A 43 -7.15 -6.90 4.39
CA GLU A 43 -5.90 -7.19 5.10
C GLU A 43 -4.65 -6.84 4.27
N GLY A 44 -4.81 -6.55 2.97
CA GLY A 44 -3.72 -6.08 2.12
C GLY A 44 -3.82 -4.60 1.74
N ILE A 45 -5.00 -4.10 1.41
CA ILE A 45 -5.20 -2.69 1.01
C ILE A 45 -4.96 -1.76 2.19
N LYS A 46 -5.59 -2.00 3.35
CA LYS A 46 -5.48 -1.07 4.49
C LYS A 46 -4.03 -0.87 4.96
N PRO A 47 -3.19 -1.93 5.10
CA PRO A 47 -1.79 -1.72 5.47
C PRO A 47 -0.99 -0.98 4.40
N LEU A 48 -1.19 -1.28 3.12
CA LEU A 48 -0.49 -0.58 2.03
C LEU A 48 -0.83 0.91 2.00
N GLU A 49 -2.11 1.26 2.16
CA GLU A 49 -2.52 2.67 2.27
C GLU A 49 -1.93 3.35 3.52
N ALA A 50 -1.90 2.65 4.65
CA ALA A 50 -1.33 3.17 5.89
C ALA A 50 0.18 3.46 5.74
N LEU A 51 0.92 2.55 5.10
CA LEU A 51 2.33 2.76 4.79
C LEU A 51 2.49 4.00 3.90
N LEU A 52 1.77 4.08 2.78
CA LEU A 52 1.84 5.24 1.88
C LEU A 52 1.50 6.57 2.60
N ARG A 53 0.50 6.59 3.49
CA ARG A 53 0.18 7.77 4.31
C ARG A 53 1.32 8.15 5.26
N GLN A 54 2.03 7.18 5.84
CA GLN A 54 3.22 7.45 6.67
C GLN A 54 4.35 8.10 5.85
N GLY A 55 4.47 7.73 4.58
CA GLY A 55 5.39 8.38 3.62
C GLY A 55 4.84 9.69 3.03
N GLY A 56 3.76 10.25 3.57
CA GLY A 56 3.23 11.54 3.14
C GLY A 56 2.35 11.52 1.90
N PHE A 57 1.97 10.36 1.38
CA PHE A 57 1.00 10.27 0.28
C PHE A 57 -0.42 10.58 0.78
N HIS A 58 -1.12 11.48 0.07
CA HIS A 58 -2.53 11.72 0.31
C HIS A 58 -3.38 10.67 -0.42
N ILE A 59 -3.88 9.69 0.33
CA ILE A 59 -4.79 8.66 -0.18
C ILE A 59 -6.20 8.97 0.34
N PRO A 60 -7.16 9.27 -0.55
CA PRO A 60 -8.55 9.50 -0.16
C PRO A 60 -9.13 8.28 0.55
N ASP A 61 -9.92 8.50 1.60
CA ASP A 61 -10.63 7.43 2.31
C ASP A 61 -11.84 6.89 1.55
N ASP A 62 -12.22 7.54 0.44
CA ASP A 62 -13.41 7.20 -0.30
C ASP A 62 -13.13 6.18 -1.42
N LYS A 63 -13.97 5.14 -1.45
CA LYS A 63 -13.98 4.13 -2.51
C LYS A 63 -14.42 4.68 -3.88
N GLY A 64 -14.80 5.97 -3.96
CA GLY A 64 -15.29 6.65 -5.16
C GLY A 64 -14.18 7.31 -5.99
N ALA A 65 -13.13 7.84 -5.35
CA ALA A 65 -12.03 8.54 -6.04
C ALA A 65 -11.24 7.68 -7.02
N TRP A 66 -11.27 6.35 -6.87
CA TRP A 66 -10.53 5.42 -7.71
C TRP A 66 -11.32 4.88 -8.91
N GLY A 67 -12.59 5.27 -9.09
CA GLY A 67 -13.36 4.93 -10.30
C GLY A 67 -13.58 3.43 -10.54
N TRP A 68 -13.80 2.65 -9.47
CA TRP A 68 -14.17 1.23 -9.59
C TRP A 68 -15.67 1.06 -9.32
N THR A 69 -16.47 1.08 -10.38
CA THR A 69 -17.81 0.47 -10.43
C THR A 69 -17.74 -0.86 -11.17
#